data_AF-A0A2V2RX86-F1
#
_entry.id   AF-A0A2V2RX86-F1
#
_cell.length_a   1.000
_cell.length_b   1.000
_cell.length_c   1.000
_cell.angle_alpha   90.00
_cell.angle_beta   90.00
_cell.angle_gamma   90.00
#
_symmetry.space_group_name_H-M   'P 1'
#
loop_
_entity.id
_entity.type
_entity.pdbx_description
1 polymer ?
#
loop_
_entity_poly.entity_id
_entity_poly.type
_entity_poly.pdbx_seq_one_letter_code
_entity_poly.pdbx_strand_id
1 'polypeptide(L)'
;MKVSSHHIVSPTLTNPQNCSGTAQRTPPSTSGKIADPTLKEAAEQKNSLQTALRTRFLRSVNQRDSVWKPPGKWVMADNWEWSAHWEPIQLIDPSAASPGQLDSPTLRPITNYPAPPIGDVPHIRMSAAPINSIRLDIINKDTSVFKLLGENITSLFPPKLNFIISGTTILENDPSRTGQTTVGIIDILDGGHLTIKGRLVSTKVYIHNGGTLTIANHIAGKVENFGTFHPEMPIHSAAAPSIGGDYVQSSSAKMLLQFRNADSTSSNPNIVSDRIAITEEAQLDGKLELQFDDGVGPRSGEEFTIFTAANGISGRFSSVDSQGGPVQLIYSNSDVKVRFT
;
A
#
# COMPACT_ATOMS: atom_id res chain seq x y z
N MET A 1 -47.35 -20.25 -21.13
CA MET A 1 -45.91 -19.90 -21.19
C MET A 1 -45.11 -21.19 -21.06
N LYS A 2 -44.28 -21.50 -22.07
CA LYS A 2 -43.52 -22.75 -22.20
C LYS A 2 -42.40 -22.80 -21.16
N VAL A 3 -42.38 -23.84 -20.34
CA VAL A 3 -41.26 -24.19 -19.46
C VAL A 3 -40.42 -25.23 -20.20
N SER A 4 -39.16 -24.89 -20.48
CA SER A 4 -38.20 -25.77 -21.16
C SER A 4 -37.33 -26.46 -20.12
N SER A 5 -37.51 -27.77 -19.96
CA SER A 5 -36.72 -28.63 -19.09
C SER A 5 -35.52 -29.20 -19.85
N HIS A 6 -34.30 -28.84 -19.46
CA HIS A 6 -33.07 -29.45 -19.97
C HIS A 6 -32.79 -30.77 -19.24
N HIS A 7 -32.69 -31.86 -20.01
CA HIS A 7 -32.18 -33.15 -19.58
C HIS A 7 -30.67 -33.09 -19.36
N ILE A 8 -30.20 -33.52 -18.18
CA ILE A 8 -28.79 -33.80 -17.91
C ILE A 8 -28.60 -35.31 -18.11
N VAL A 9 -27.81 -35.68 -19.11
CA VAL A 9 -27.37 -37.06 -19.36
C VAL A 9 -26.07 -37.29 -18.59
N SER A 10 -26.08 -38.26 -17.68
CA SER A 10 -24.87 -38.73 -16.99
C SER A 10 -24.14 -39.75 -17.88
N PRO A 11 -22.80 -39.68 -18.03
CA PRO A 11 -22.07 -40.72 -18.73
C PRO A 11 -21.76 -41.90 -17.80
N THR A 12 -22.16 -43.08 -18.27
CA THR A 12 -21.84 -44.41 -17.73
C THR A 12 -20.34 -44.70 -17.87
N LEU A 13 -19.68 -45.07 -16.77
CA LEU A 13 -18.32 -45.60 -16.78
C LEU A 13 -18.34 -47.08 -17.17
N THR A 14 -17.80 -47.40 -18.35
CA THR A 14 -17.46 -48.76 -18.76
C THR A 14 -16.00 -49.06 -18.45
N ASN A 15 -15.81 -50.06 -17.60
CA ASN A 15 -14.55 -50.73 -17.34
C ASN A 15 -14.18 -51.62 -18.54
N PRO A 16 -12.91 -51.64 -19.00
CA PRO A 16 -12.34 -52.95 -19.26
C PRO A 16 -10.85 -53.11 -18.91
N GLN A 17 -10.60 -54.27 -18.31
CA GLN A 17 -9.57 -55.26 -18.64
C GLN A 17 -8.10 -55.03 -18.26
N ASN A 18 -7.69 -55.93 -17.36
CA ASN A 18 -6.36 -56.49 -17.15
C ASN A 18 -5.59 -56.75 -18.44
N CYS A 19 -4.40 -56.15 -18.55
CA CYS A 19 -3.30 -56.65 -19.38
C CYS A 19 -2.08 -56.88 -18.49
N SER A 20 -1.77 -58.14 -18.22
CA SER A 20 -0.52 -58.59 -17.61
C SER A 20 0.59 -58.58 -18.66
N GLY A 21 1.52 -57.64 -18.57
CA GLY A 21 2.75 -57.59 -19.36
C GLY A 21 3.98 -57.62 -18.46
N THR A 22 4.71 -58.73 -18.47
CA THR A 22 6.05 -58.87 -17.87
C THR A 22 7.04 -57.95 -18.57
N ALA A 23 7.43 -56.86 -17.91
CA ALA A 23 8.50 -55.98 -18.37
C ALA A 23 9.86 -56.43 -17.80
N GLN A 24 10.80 -56.61 -18.74
CA GLN A 24 12.18 -57.03 -18.57
C GLN A 24 12.97 -55.91 -17.85
N ARG A 25 13.63 -56.24 -16.73
CA ARG A 25 14.53 -55.33 -16.01
C ARG A 25 15.77 -55.00 -16.85
N THR A 26 15.89 -53.77 -17.31
CA THR A 26 17.17 -53.15 -17.68
C THR A 26 17.79 -52.46 -16.45
N PRO A 27 19.13 -52.42 -16.33
CA PRO A 27 19.81 -51.80 -15.21
C PRO A 27 19.62 -50.26 -15.21
N PRO A 28 19.62 -49.61 -14.03
CA PRO A 28 19.37 -48.19 -13.91
C PRO A 28 20.49 -47.40 -14.60
N SER A 29 20.14 -46.59 -15.60
CA SER A 29 21.02 -45.55 -16.09
C SER A 29 21.12 -44.46 -15.02
N THR A 30 22.36 -44.02 -14.76
CA THR A 30 22.66 -42.85 -13.95
C THR A 30 22.07 -41.61 -14.61
N SER A 31 20.84 -41.27 -14.21
CA SER A 31 20.19 -39.99 -14.49
C SER A 31 21.01 -38.88 -13.83
N GLY A 32 21.76 -38.14 -14.65
CA GLY A 32 22.27 -36.84 -14.25
C GLY A 32 21.08 -35.93 -13.95
N LYS A 33 21.01 -35.39 -12.74
CA LYS A 33 20.06 -34.35 -12.34
C LYS A 33 20.23 -33.15 -13.28
N ILE A 34 19.39 -33.04 -14.30
CA ILE A 34 19.22 -31.79 -15.05
C ILE A 34 18.47 -30.87 -14.10
N ALA A 35 19.16 -29.89 -13.53
CA ALA A 35 18.52 -28.84 -12.75
C ALA A 35 17.44 -28.18 -13.60
N ASP A 36 16.23 -28.04 -13.05
CA ASP A 36 15.12 -27.36 -13.73
C ASP A 36 15.56 -25.94 -14.11
N PRO A 37 15.74 -25.63 -15.41
CA PRO A 37 16.32 -24.37 -15.85
C PRO A 37 15.49 -23.16 -15.38
N THR A 38 14.19 -23.36 -15.12
CA THR A 38 13.28 -22.30 -14.68
C THR A 38 13.58 -21.78 -13.27
N LEU A 39 14.03 -22.63 -12.35
CA LEU A 39 14.38 -22.24 -10.98
C LEU A 39 15.72 -21.50 -10.92
N LYS A 40 16.68 -21.91 -11.76
CA LYS A 40 17.99 -21.25 -11.86
C LYS A 40 17.84 -19.86 -12.49
N GLU A 41 17.08 -19.73 -13.57
CA GLU A 41 16.78 -18.45 -14.21
C GLU A 41 16.05 -17.49 -13.25
N ALA A 42 15.08 -17.98 -12.47
CA ALA A 42 14.38 -17.17 -11.47
C ALA A 42 15.32 -16.69 -10.34
N ALA A 43 16.25 -17.53 -9.89
CA ALA A 43 17.26 -17.16 -8.88
C ALA A 43 18.27 -16.13 -9.42
N GLU A 44 18.70 -16.29 -10.68
CA GLU A 44 19.62 -15.34 -11.34
C GLU A 44 18.95 -13.98 -11.60
N GLN A 45 17.70 -13.97 -12.06
CA GLN A 45 16.91 -12.74 -12.19
C GLN A 45 16.73 -12.03 -10.84
N LYS A 46 16.45 -12.78 -9.77
CA LYS A 46 16.34 -12.25 -8.40
C LYS A 46 17.66 -11.63 -7.92
N ASN A 47 18.78 -12.32 -8.09
CA ASN A 47 20.10 -11.83 -7.68
C ASN A 47 20.55 -10.62 -8.49
N SER A 48 20.26 -10.61 -9.80
CA SER A 48 20.51 -9.47 -10.68
C SER A 48 19.71 -8.23 -10.25
N LEU A 49 18.42 -8.42 -9.94
CA LEU A 49 17.57 -7.35 -9.42
C LEU A 49 18.09 -6.81 -8.07
N GLN A 50 18.41 -7.68 -7.12
CA GLN A 50 18.98 -7.27 -5.82
C GLN A 50 20.28 -6.47 -5.99
N THR A 51 21.16 -6.92 -6.88
CA THR A 51 22.45 -6.25 -7.15
C THR A 51 22.26 -4.89 -7.82
N ALA A 52 21.34 -4.79 -8.79
CA ALA A 52 20.99 -3.53 -9.44
C ALA A 52 20.40 -2.51 -8.44
N LEU A 53 19.51 -2.97 -7.56
CA LEU A 53 18.90 -2.15 -6.51
C LEU A 53 19.92 -1.63 -5.52
N ARG A 54 20.79 -2.52 -5.03
CA ARG A 54 21.89 -2.13 -4.13
C ARG A 54 22.79 -1.08 -4.79
N THR A 55 23.22 -1.31 -6.03
CA THR A 55 24.14 -0.42 -6.74
C THR A 55 23.54 0.97 -6.98
N ARG A 56 22.25 1.05 -7.31
CA ARG A 56 21.57 2.33 -7.58
C ARG A 56 21.15 3.06 -6.31
N PHE A 57 20.72 2.35 -5.25
CA PHE A 57 20.50 2.94 -3.93
C PHE A 57 21.79 3.60 -3.41
N LEU A 58 22.92 2.88 -3.51
CA LEU A 58 24.23 3.44 -3.15
C LEU A 58 24.59 4.69 -3.96
N ARG A 59 24.14 4.77 -5.23
CA ARG A 59 24.38 5.94 -6.08
C ARG A 59 23.53 7.15 -5.68
N SER A 60 22.25 6.97 -5.31
CA SER A 60 21.40 8.10 -4.89
C SER A 60 21.81 8.64 -3.51
N VAL A 61 22.30 7.77 -2.62
CA VAL A 61 22.85 8.17 -1.32
C VAL A 61 24.17 8.94 -1.49
N ASN A 62 25.08 8.47 -2.36
CA ASN A 62 26.38 9.11 -2.62
C ASN A 62 26.30 10.49 -3.32
N GLN A 63 25.17 10.85 -3.93
CA GLN A 63 25.00 12.19 -4.53
C GLN A 63 24.74 13.29 -3.48
N ARG A 64 24.62 12.93 -2.21
CA ARG A 64 24.65 13.88 -1.09
C ARG A 64 25.93 13.68 -0.31
N ASP A 65 26.47 14.77 0.22
CA ASP A 65 27.68 14.86 1.07
C ASP A 65 27.62 13.91 2.27
N SER A 66 27.81 12.62 2.02
CA SER A 66 27.68 11.53 2.99
C SER A 66 29.01 10.81 3.06
N VAL A 67 29.43 10.52 4.29
CA VAL A 67 30.69 9.83 4.57
C VAL A 67 30.37 8.40 4.98
N TRP A 68 30.84 7.45 4.19
CA TRP A 68 30.79 6.03 4.55
C TRP A 68 31.78 5.74 5.69
N LYS A 69 31.29 5.16 6.78
CA LYS A 69 32.12 4.63 7.87
C LYS A 69 31.97 3.09 7.95
N PRO A 70 33.06 2.32 7.82
CA PRO A 70 33.01 0.89 8.08
C PRO A 70 32.67 0.60 9.56
N PRO A 71 31.91 -0.47 9.88
CA PRO A 71 31.31 -1.43 8.97
C PRO A 71 29.83 -1.10 8.71
N GLY A 72 29.53 -0.50 7.55
CA GLY A 72 28.16 -0.37 7.05
C GLY A 72 27.33 0.81 7.59
N LYS A 73 27.98 1.84 8.13
CA LYS A 73 27.30 3.06 8.57
C LYS A 73 27.43 4.19 7.54
N TRP A 74 26.32 4.86 7.26
CA TRP A 74 26.30 6.10 6.48
C TRP A 74 26.01 7.26 7.42
N VAL A 75 26.91 8.25 7.45
CA VAL A 75 26.71 9.50 8.21
C VAL A 75 26.46 10.61 7.19
N MET A 76 25.26 11.18 7.21
CA MET A 76 24.93 12.39 6.45
C MET A 76 25.50 13.63 7.18
N ALA A 77 25.75 14.72 6.44
CA ALA A 77 26.27 15.99 7.00
C ALA A 77 25.47 16.53 8.20
N ASP A 78 24.22 16.07 8.36
CA ASP A 78 23.25 16.54 9.36
C ASP A 78 23.23 15.67 10.64
N ASN A 79 24.18 14.75 10.83
CA ASN A 79 24.28 13.77 11.93
C ASN A 79 23.22 12.65 11.95
N TRP A 80 22.54 12.37 10.83
CA TRP A 80 21.63 11.21 10.72
C TRP A 80 22.43 9.97 10.32
N GLU A 81 22.38 8.91 11.15
CA GLU A 81 22.92 7.59 10.81
C GLU A 81 21.85 6.74 10.11
N TRP A 82 22.19 6.15 8.95
CA TRP A 82 21.35 5.15 8.30
C TRP A 82 22.05 3.79 8.31
N SER A 83 21.29 2.73 8.61
CA SER A 83 21.74 1.35 8.42
C SER A 83 20.76 0.61 7.51
N ALA A 84 21.27 0.07 6.40
CA ALA A 84 20.53 -0.82 5.53
C ALA A 84 21.01 -2.24 5.77
N HIS A 85 20.19 -3.05 6.44
CA HIS A 85 20.46 -4.46 6.64
C HIS A 85 19.82 -5.28 5.52
N TRP A 86 20.67 -5.93 4.72
CA TRP A 86 20.26 -6.90 3.72
C TRP A 86 20.45 -8.29 4.32
N GLU A 87 19.36 -9.02 4.56
CA GLU A 87 19.45 -10.40 4.98
C GLU A 87 19.65 -11.30 3.74
N PRO A 88 20.76 -12.03 3.64
CA PRO A 88 20.92 -13.02 2.59
C PRO A 88 19.91 -14.15 2.82
N ILE A 89 19.06 -14.41 1.84
CA ILE A 89 18.23 -15.62 1.84
C ILE A 89 19.09 -16.74 1.27
N GLN A 90 19.49 -17.70 2.10
CA GLN A 90 20.14 -18.91 1.60
C GLN A 90 19.11 -19.76 0.84
N LEU A 91 19.39 -20.03 -0.42
CA LEU A 91 18.77 -21.15 -1.12
C LEU A 91 19.38 -22.41 -0.52
N ILE A 92 18.56 -23.25 0.10
CA ILE A 92 19.00 -24.60 0.49
C ILE A 92 19.33 -25.32 -0.81
N ASP A 93 20.57 -25.78 -0.94
CA ASP A 93 20.97 -26.62 -2.07
C ASP A 93 20.13 -27.90 -2.04
N PRO A 94 19.25 -28.14 -3.04
CA PRO A 94 18.43 -29.35 -3.10
C PRO A 94 19.28 -30.62 -3.28
N SER A 95 20.59 -30.49 -3.55
CA SER A 95 21.53 -31.60 -3.57
C SER A 95 21.90 -32.14 -2.17
N ALA A 96 21.68 -31.34 -1.11
CA ALA A 96 21.98 -31.72 0.27
C ALA A 96 20.84 -32.49 0.97
N ALA A 97 19.66 -32.61 0.35
CA ALA A 97 18.58 -33.42 0.88
C ALA A 97 18.88 -34.92 0.68
N SER A 98 18.80 -35.70 1.77
CA SER A 98 18.94 -37.15 1.70
C SER A 98 17.91 -37.72 0.72
N PRO A 99 18.31 -38.66 -0.17
CA PRO A 99 17.41 -39.26 -1.13
C PRO A 99 16.30 -40.02 -0.39
N GLY A 100 15.09 -39.45 -0.34
CA GLY A 100 13.93 -40.06 0.33
C GLY A 100 12.86 -39.09 0.85
N GLN A 101 13.13 -37.80 1.01
CA GLN A 101 12.12 -36.79 1.39
C GLN A 101 11.76 -35.88 0.20
N LEU A 102 10.61 -36.15 -0.41
CA LEU A 102 9.94 -35.26 -1.35
C LEU A 102 9.06 -34.28 -0.57
N ASP A 103 9.68 -33.32 0.11
CA ASP A 103 8.97 -32.13 0.59
C ASP A 103 9.19 -31.00 -0.42
N SER A 104 8.11 -30.32 -0.82
CA SER A 104 8.18 -29.12 -1.67
C SER A 104 9.18 -28.11 -1.08
N PRO A 105 9.93 -27.35 -1.90
CA PRO A 105 10.94 -26.42 -1.41
C PRO A 105 10.30 -25.42 -0.46
N THR A 106 10.50 -25.64 0.84
CA THR A 106 9.99 -24.79 1.90
C THR A 106 11.04 -23.72 2.17
N LEU A 107 10.69 -22.47 1.88
CA LEU A 107 11.49 -21.32 2.31
C LEU A 107 11.47 -21.30 3.85
N ARG A 108 12.59 -21.62 4.49
CA ARG A 108 12.76 -21.43 5.93
C ARG A 108 13.40 -20.06 6.15
N PRO A 109 12.77 -19.15 6.92
CA PRO A 109 13.45 -17.95 7.40
C PRO A 109 14.69 -18.36 8.19
N ILE A 110 15.80 -17.63 8.06
CA ILE A 110 16.94 -17.81 8.97
C ILE A 110 16.49 -17.26 10.33
N THR A 111 16.04 -18.12 11.24
CA THR A 111 15.54 -17.72 12.57
C THR A 111 16.64 -17.41 13.58
N ASN A 112 17.91 -17.60 13.22
CA ASN A 112 19.03 -17.61 14.17
C ASN A 112 20.02 -16.44 13.98
N TYR A 113 19.67 -15.40 13.24
CA TYR A 113 20.41 -14.14 13.33
C TYR A 113 19.86 -13.34 14.51
N PRO A 114 20.62 -13.14 15.60
CA PRO A 114 20.17 -12.23 16.66
C PRO A 114 19.99 -10.86 16.02
N ALA A 115 18.77 -10.32 16.14
CA ALA A 115 18.52 -8.94 15.74
C ALA A 115 19.53 -8.05 16.48
N PRO A 116 20.26 -7.16 15.78
CA PRO A 116 21.11 -6.20 16.47
C PRO A 116 20.24 -5.41 17.46
N PRO A 117 20.78 -4.98 18.61
CA PRO A 117 20.04 -4.16 19.54
C PRO A 117 19.47 -2.96 18.79
N ILE A 118 18.14 -2.87 18.76
CA ILE A 118 17.39 -1.79 18.10
C ILE A 118 17.68 -0.52 18.91
N GLY A 119 18.62 0.30 18.45
CA GLY A 119 18.72 1.69 18.88
C GLY A 119 17.63 2.54 18.22
N ASP A 120 17.53 3.81 18.59
CA ASP A 120 16.53 4.78 18.06
C ASP A 120 16.77 5.18 16.58
N VAL A 121 17.40 4.31 15.79
CA VAL A 121 17.79 4.59 14.41
C VAL A 121 16.75 3.98 13.45
N PRO A 122 16.23 4.73 12.46
CA PRO A 122 15.35 4.19 11.45
C PRO A 122 15.99 3.00 10.72
N HIS A 123 15.28 1.87 10.68
CA HIS A 123 15.71 0.71 9.90
C HIS A 123 14.78 0.49 8.72
N ILE A 124 15.36 0.45 7.51
CA ILE A 124 14.67 -0.05 6.33
C ILE A 124 15.00 -1.52 6.21
N ARG A 125 14.01 -2.39 6.40
CA ARG A 125 14.16 -3.81 6.12
C ARG A 125 13.56 -4.09 4.74
N MET A 126 14.44 -4.32 3.78
CA MET A 126 14.04 -4.82 2.47
C MET A 126 14.06 -6.34 2.53
N SER A 127 12.89 -6.97 2.54
CA SER A 127 12.80 -8.43 2.45
C SER A 127 12.26 -8.83 1.07
N ALA A 128 12.80 -9.92 0.52
CA ALA A 128 12.22 -10.50 -0.69
C ALA A 128 10.87 -11.14 -0.31
N ALA A 129 9.80 -10.65 -0.92
CA ALA A 129 8.51 -11.28 -0.87
C ALA A 129 8.36 -12.24 -2.08
N PRO A 130 7.38 -13.15 -2.12
CA PRO A 130 7.20 -14.08 -3.24
C PRO A 130 7.15 -13.34 -4.60
N ILE A 131 7.66 -14.01 -5.64
CA ILE A 131 7.84 -13.59 -7.05
C ILE A 131 7.26 -12.19 -7.40
N ASN A 132 8.14 -11.25 -7.75
CA ASN A 132 7.86 -9.85 -8.17
C ASN A 132 7.44 -8.84 -7.09
N SER A 133 7.57 -9.15 -5.81
CA SER A 133 7.30 -8.18 -4.74
C SER A 133 8.54 -7.88 -3.89
N ILE A 134 8.73 -6.61 -3.54
CA ILE A 134 9.73 -6.16 -2.58
C ILE A 134 8.96 -5.62 -1.40
N ARG A 135 9.10 -6.28 -0.26
CA ARG A 135 8.56 -5.76 0.99
C ARG A 135 9.56 -4.75 1.54
N LEU A 136 9.16 -3.49 1.55
CA LEU A 136 9.83 -2.42 2.25
C LEU A 136 9.16 -2.26 3.60
N ASP A 137 9.64 -2.99 4.61
CA ASP A 137 9.22 -2.75 5.99
C ASP A 137 9.99 -1.55 6.51
N ILE A 138 9.30 -0.43 6.66
CA ILE A 138 9.80 0.74 7.38
C ILE A 138 9.38 0.54 8.83
N ILE A 139 10.28 -0.05 9.63
CA ILE A 139 10.07 -0.27 11.05
C ILE A 139 10.73 0.89 11.76
N ASN A 140 9.96 1.92 12.10
CA ASN A 140 10.43 2.91 13.06
C ASN A 140 9.30 3.27 14.06
N LYS A 141 9.69 3.43 15.32
CA LYS A 141 8.84 3.97 16.39
C LYS A 141 8.72 5.49 16.32
N ASP A 142 9.69 6.15 15.69
CA ASP A 142 9.71 7.62 15.51
C ASP A 142 9.54 8.01 14.03
N THR A 143 8.81 9.10 13.78
CA THR A 143 8.41 9.61 12.46
C THR A 143 9.59 9.71 11.49
N SER A 144 9.80 8.69 10.68
CA SER A 144 10.81 8.71 9.62
C SER A 144 10.17 9.28 8.37
N VAL A 145 10.49 10.53 8.06
CA VAL A 145 10.09 11.13 6.78
C VAL A 145 10.93 10.46 5.68
N PHE A 146 10.44 9.35 5.14
CA PHE A 146 11.02 8.77 3.93
C PHE A 146 10.57 9.61 2.73
N LYS A 147 11.25 10.74 2.53
CA LYS A 147 11.04 11.59 1.36
C LYS A 147 11.63 10.88 0.14
N LEU A 148 10.79 10.10 -0.54
CA LEU A 148 11.04 9.71 -1.92
C LEU A 148 11.00 10.98 -2.76
N LEU A 149 12.14 11.66 -2.86
CA LEU A 149 12.27 12.81 -3.75
C LEU A 149 11.92 12.32 -5.16
N GLY A 150 10.91 12.98 -5.75
CA GLY A 150 10.18 12.62 -6.97
C GLY A 150 10.97 12.48 -8.27
N GLU A 151 12.16 11.86 -8.23
CA GLU A 151 12.71 11.20 -9.41
C GLU A 151 11.85 9.99 -9.73
N ASN A 152 11.46 9.85 -10.98
CA ASN A 152 10.65 8.77 -11.54
C ASN A 152 11.14 7.37 -11.10
N ILE A 153 10.65 6.89 -9.95
CA ILE A 153 10.90 5.53 -9.42
C ILE A 153 10.35 4.48 -10.40
N THR A 154 9.42 4.89 -11.28
CA THR A 154 8.93 4.13 -12.44
C THR A 154 10.03 3.51 -13.29
N SER A 155 11.20 4.14 -13.39
CA SER A 155 12.33 3.61 -14.18
C SER A 155 13.18 2.58 -13.43
N LEU A 156 12.99 2.44 -12.12
CA LEU A 156 13.86 1.65 -11.24
C LEU A 156 13.31 0.27 -10.90
N PHE A 157 12.00 0.06 -11.06
CA PHE A 157 11.35 -1.20 -10.70
C PHE A 157 10.33 -1.60 -11.78
N PRO A 158 10.14 -2.91 -12.03
CA PRO A 158 9.01 -3.36 -12.83
C PRO A 158 7.70 -2.86 -12.19
N PRO A 159 6.62 -2.66 -12.97
CA PRO A 159 5.38 -1.98 -12.56
C PRO A 159 4.52 -2.71 -11.50
N LYS A 160 5.11 -3.56 -10.66
CA LYS A 160 4.43 -4.45 -9.71
C LYS A 160 5.05 -4.43 -8.32
N LEU A 161 5.66 -3.33 -7.89
CA LEU A 161 6.14 -3.25 -6.52
C LEU A 161 4.96 -3.03 -5.57
N ASN A 162 4.72 -3.97 -4.67
CA ASN A 162 3.77 -3.80 -3.59
C ASN A 162 4.47 -3.17 -2.39
N PHE A 163 3.90 -2.13 -1.81
CA PHE A 163 4.40 -1.49 -0.60
C PHE A 163 3.58 -1.93 0.60
N ILE A 164 4.26 -2.23 1.70
CA ILE A 164 3.63 -2.55 2.98
C ILE A 164 4.08 -1.48 3.98
N ILE A 165 3.13 -0.72 4.51
CA ILE A 165 3.38 0.39 5.42
C ILE A 165 2.93 -0.04 6.82
N SER A 166 3.89 -0.27 7.73
CA SER A 166 3.64 -0.64 9.14
C SER A 166 4.10 0.43 10.14
N GLY A 167 4.58 1.58 9.65
CA GLY A 167 4.98 2.73 10.45
C GLY A 167 4.59 4.02 9.74
N THR A 168 5.14 5.16 10.14
CA THR A 168 4.86 6.43 9.46
C THR A 168 5.70 6.59 8.19
N THR A 169 5.06 6.89 7.07
CA THR A 169 5.68 7.17 5.77
C THR A 169 5.04 8.39 5.15
N ILE A 170 5.85 9.32 4.63
CA ILE A 170 5.36 10.52 3.95
C ILE A 170 5.88 10.51 2.52
N LEU A 171 4.97 10.40 1.57
CA LEU A 171 5.22 10.55 0.14
C LEU A 171 5.01 12.01 -0.27
N GLU A 172 6.10 12.76 -0.26
CA GLU A 172 6.16 14.12 -0.78
C GLU A 172 6.72 14.10 -2.20
N ASN A 173 5.87 14.34 -3.20
CA ASN A 173 6.36 14.85 -4.47
C ASN A 173 6.45 16.37 -4.38
N ASP A 174 7.54 16.92 -4.90
CA ASP A 174 7.70 18.35 -5.07
C ASP A 174 6.56 18.86 -5.98
N PRO A 175 5.66 19.73 -5.49
CA PRO A 175 4.51 20.21 -6.27
C PRO A 175 4.93 21.01 -7.51
N SER A 176 6.16 21.53 -7.55
CA SER A 176 6.71 22.20 -8.74
C SER A 176 7.16 21.22 -9.83
N ARG A 177 7.29 19.93 -9.48
CA ARG A 177 7.68 18.87 -10.40
C ARG A 177 6.45 18.03 -10.74
N THR A 178 6.30 17.68 -12.01
CA THR A 178 5.32 16.69 -12.49
C THR A 178 5.63 15.26 -12.01
N GLY A 179 6.43 15.12 -10.96
CA GLY A 179 6.90 13.88 -10.40
C GLY A 179 5.73 13.01 -9.95
N GLN A 180 5.68 11.82 -10.53
CA GLN A 180 4.68 10.81 -10.23
C GLN A 180 5.38 9.66 -9.50
N THR A 181 4.85 9.28 -8.34
CA THR A 181 5.27 8.05 -7.67
C THR A 181 4.40 6.93 -8.21
N THR A 182 4.96 5.98 -8.96
CA THR A 182 4.21 4.81 -9.41
C THR A 182 4.57 3.60 -8.58
N VAL A 183 3.54 2.92 -8.08
CA VAL A 183 3.63 1.71 -7.28
C VAL A 183 2.54 0.74 -7.73
N GLY A 184 2.67 -0.54 -7.40
CA GLY A 184 1.61 -1.52 -7.61
C GLY A 184 0.52 -1.31 -6.57
N ILE A 185 0.43 -2.25 -5.63
CA ILE A 185 -0.50 -2.19 -4.50
C ILE A 185 0.19 -1.54 -3.31
N ILE A 186 -0.54 -0.76 -2.52
CA ILE A 186 -0.11 -0.33 -1.19
C ILE A 186 -1.03 -0.97 -0.15
N ASP A 187 -0.44 -1.61 0.85
CA ASP A 187 -1.10 -2.09 2.06
C ASP A 187 -0.63 -1.25 3.25
N ILE A 188 -1.54 -0.55 3.92
CA ILE A 188 -1.27 0.20 5.15
C ILE A 188 -1.80 -0.64 6.31
N LEU A 189 -0.90 -1.25 7.06
CA LEU A 189 -1.23 -2.17 8.15
C LEU A 189 -1.61 -1.41 9.44
N ASP A 190 -2.00 -2.16 10.47
CA ASP A 190 -2.24 -1.63 11.82
C ASP A 190 -1.03 -0.84 12.34
N GLY A 191 -1.27 0.37 12.86
CA GLY A 191 -0.24 1.34 13.26
C GLY A 191 0.50 2.01 12.11
N GLY A 192 0.30 1.55 10.86
CA GLY A 192 0.83 2.19 9.66
C GLY A 192 0.15 3.52 9.39
N HIS A 193 0.95 4.53 9.02
CA HIS A 193 0.46 5.85 8.64
C HIS A 193 1.12 6.27 7.33
N LEU A 194 0.32 6.47 6.28
CA LEU A 194 0.80 6.97 5.00
C LEU A 194 0.24 8.37 4.73
N THR A 195 1.11 9.36 4.54
CA THR A 195 0.72 10.69 4.08
C THR A 195 1.16 10.88 2.63
N ILE A 196 0.25 11.27 1.75
CA ILE A 196 0.54 11.53 0.33
C ILE A 196 0.28 13.01 0.04
N LYS A 197 1.37 13.78 -0.13
CA LYS A 197 1.27 15.20 -0.52
C LYS A 197 1.37 15.41 -2.04
N GLY A 198 1.83 14.39 -2.76
CA GLY A 198 2.05 14.42 -4.21
C GLY A 198 1.04 13.61 -5.04
N ARG A 199 1.34 13.43 -6.33
CA ARG A 199 0.60 12.48 -7.19
C ARG A 199 1.12 11.05 -7.01
N LEU A 200 0.25 10.16 -6.53
CA LEU A 200 0.49 8.72 -6.47
C LEU A 200 -0.24 8.02 -7.62
N VAL A 201 0.47 7.17 -8.35
CA VAL A 201 -0.11 6.21 -9.28
C VAL A 201 0.09 4.82 -8.72
N SER A 202 -0.88 4.39 -7.94
CA SER A 202 -1.04 3.02 -7.47
C SER A 202 -2.20 2.39 -8.23
N THR A 203 -2.19 1.07 -8.42
CA THR A 203 -3.39 0.37 -8.90
C THR A 203 -4.44 0.31 -7.81
N LYS A 204 -4.02 0.11 -6.55
CA LYS A 204 -4.90 -0.06 -5.40
C LYS A 204 -4.21 0.29 -4.08
N VAL A 205 -4.89 1.03 -3.23
CA VAL A 205 -4.48 1.30 -1.84
C VAL A 205 -5.46 0.64 -0.89
N TYR A 206 -4.97 -0.23 -0.02
CA TYR A 206 -5.72 -0.84 1.06
C TYR A 206 -5.30 -0.23 2.39
N ILE A 207 -6.27 0.30 3.13
CA ILE A 207 -6.09 0.78 4.49
C ILE A 207 -6.64 -0.31 5.40
N HIS A 208 -5.79 -1.11 6.03
CA HIS A 208 -6.23 -2.14 6.97
C HIS A 208 -6.75 -1.50 8.26
N ASN A 209 -7.46 -2.29 9.08
CA ASN A 209 -7.90 -1.83 10.38
C ASN A 209 -6.71 -1.35 11.23
N GLY A 210 -6.86 -0.19 11.87
CA GLY A 210 -5.78 0.50 12.60
C GLY A 210 -4.77 1.26 11.73
N GLY A 211 -4.77 1.05 10.41
CA GLY A 211 -4.00 1.82 9.45
C GLY A 211 -4.61 3.20 9.19
N THR A 212 -3.77 4.16 8.80
CA THR A 212 -4.18 5.53 8.46
C THR A 212 -3.62 5.98 7.11
N LEU A 213 -4.48 6.53 6.26
CA LEU A 213 -4.09 7.20 5.02
C LEU A 213 -4.52 8.67 5.07
N THR A 214 -3.56 9.58 4.95
CA THR A 214 -3.79 11.01 4.71
C THR A 214 -3.42 11.36 3.28
N ILE A 215 -4.29 12.04 2.55
CA ILE A 215 -3.98 12.52 1.19
C ILE A 215 -4.26 14.00 1.05
N ALA A 216 -3.33 14.72 0.42
CA ALA A 216 -3.47 16.15 0.13
C ALA A 216 -3.53 16.46 -1.38
N ASN A 217 -3.48 15.42 -2.22
CA ASN A 217 -3.46 15.57 -3.68
C ASN A 217 -4.13 14.36 -4.35
N HIS A 218 -3.47 13.66 -5.27
CA HIS A 218 -4.13 12.69 -6.16
C HIS A 218 -3.60 11.26 -6.02
N ILE A 219 -4.51 10.30 -5.90
CA ILE A 219 -4.26 8.86 -6.11
C ILE A 219 -4.95 8.45 -7.41
N ALA A 220 -4.24 7.88 -8.39
CA ALA A 220 -4.89 7.49 -9.64
C ALA A 220 -5.71 6.18 -9.57
N GLY A 221 -5.39 5.30 -8.61
CA GLY A 221 -6.06 4.00 -8.47
C GLY A 221 -7.26 3.99 -7.53
N LYS A 222 -7.70 2.77 -7.21
CA LYS A 222 -8.77 2.50 -6.24
C LYS A 222 -8.27 2.63 -4.80
N VAL A 223 -9.15 3.04 -3.89
CA VAL A 223 -8.91 3.01 -2.44
C VAL A 223 -9.97 2.14 -1.74
N GLU A 224 -9.52 1.21 -0.90
CA GLU A 224 -10.38 0.44 0.00
C GLU A 224 -10.01 0.74 1.46
N ASN A 225 -10.96 1.31 2.19
CA ASN A 225 -10.77 1.78 3.56
C ASN A 225 -11.40 0.82 4.57
N PHE A 226 -10.55 0.17 5.36
CA PHE A 226 -10.90 -0.61 6.56
C PHE A 226 -10.36 0.04 7.85
N GLY A 227 -9.62 1.15 7.74
CA GLY A 227 -9.02 1.90 8.84
C GLY A 227 -9.47 3.36 8.86
N THR A 228 -8.52 4.29 8.94
CA THR A 228 -8.79 5.74 8.93
C THR A 228 -8.33 6.37 7.62
N PHE A 229 -9.23 7.12 6.98
CA PHE A 229 -8.93 7.92 5.80
C PHE A 229 -9.14 9.42 6.10
N HIS A 230 -8.15 10.24 5.77
CA HIS A 230 -8.18 11.69 5.98
C HIS A 230 -7.79 12.43 4.68
N PRO A 231 -8.76 12.95 3.92
CA PRO A 231 -8.47 13.83 2.80
C PRO A 231 -8.15 15.24 3.33
N GLU A 232 -6.87 15.56 3.46
CA GLU A 232 -6.41 16.86 3.93
C GLU A 232 -6.42 17.86 2.78
N MET A 233 -7.32 18.83 2.79
CA MET A 233 -7.28 19.92 1.83
C MET A 233 -6.30 21.00 2.32
N PRO A 234 -5.23 21.33 1.57
CA PRO A 234 -4.35 22.43 1.93
C PRO A 234 -5.14 23.74 2.05
N ILE A 235 -4.84 24.52 3.10
CA ILE A 235 -5.45 25.84 3.29
C ILE A 235 -5.18 26.68 2.02
N HIS A 236 -6.22 27.28 1.46
CA HIS A 236 -6.22 28.03 0.20
C HIS A 236 -6.10 27.22 -1.11
N SER A 237 -6.16 25.88 -1.07
CA SER A 237 -6.29 25.10 -2.31
C SER A 237 -7.70 25.20 -2.88
N ALA A 238 -7.80 25.58 -4.16
CA ALA A 238 -9.07 25.52 -4.89
C ALA A 238 -9.47 24.08 -5.24
N ALA A 239 -8.49 23.20 -5.41
CA ALA A 239 -8.69 21.80 -5.79
C ALA A 239 -8.75 20.90 -4.55
N ALA A 240 -9.79 20.08 -4.48
CA ALA A 240 -9.85 18.99 -3.51
C ALA A 240 -8.80 17.92 -3.87
N PRO A 241 -8.24 17.20 -2.88
CA PRO A 241 -7.65 15.90 -3.11
C PRO A 241 -8.59 15.01 -3.94
N SER A 242 -8.03 14.03 -4.66
CA SER A 242 -8.85 13.16 -5.50
C SER A 242 -8.35 11.73 -5.58
N ILE A 243 -9.30 10.82 -5.82
CA ILE A 243 -9.07 9.41 -6.12
C ILE A 243 -9.60 9.14 -7.53
N GLY A 244 -8.71 8.64 -8.38
CA GLY A 244 -8.91 8.37 -9.80
C GLY A 244 -9.70 7.09 -10.10
N GLY A 245 -9.81 6.20 -9.12
CA GLY A 245 -10.60 4.98 -9.19
C GLY A 245 -11.75 4.97 -8.17
N ASP A 246 -12.31 3.79 -7.92
CA ASP A 246 -13.37 3.64 -6.94
C ASP A 246 -12.89 3.97 -5.52
N TYR A 247 -13.84 4.37 -4.68
CA TYR A 247 -13.64 4.46 -3.23
C TYR A 247 -14.61 3.53 -2.52
N VAL A 248 -14.10 2.64 -1.68
CA VAL A 248 -14.94 1.76 -0.85
C VAL A 248 -14.57 1.96 0.60
N GLN A 249 -15.53 2.41 1.42
CA GLN A 249 -15.40 2.45 2.86
C GLN A 249 -16.20 1.30 3.50
N SER A 250 -15.53 0.51 4.32
CA SER A 250 -16.17 -0.58 5.07
C SER A 250 -16.88 -0.08 6.33
N SER A 251 -17.73 -0.93 6.92
CA SER A 251 -18.49 -0.61 8.14
C SER A 251 -17.63 -0.37 9.39
N SER A 252 -16.41 -0.90 9.45
CA SER A 252 -15.47 -0.67 10.57
C SER A 252 -14.59 0.57 10.37
N ALA A 253 -14.60 1.15 9.18
CA ALA A 253 -13.70 2.22 8.81
C ALA A 253 -14.23 3.61 9.22
N LYS A 254 -13.31 4.57 9.17
CA LYS A 254 -13.56 5.96 9.51
C LYS A 254 -13.04 6.90 8.42
N MET A 255 -13.83 7.90 8.09
CA MET A 255 -13.37 9.10 7.38
C MET A 255 -13.27 10.26 8.37
N LEU A 256 -12.12 10.92 8.40
CA LEU A 256 -11.87 12.11 9.23
C LEU A 256 -11.85 13.34 8.33
N LEU A 257 -12.63 14.36 8.65
CA LEU A 257 -12.63 15.65 7.99
C LEU A 257 -12.42 16.76 9.00
N GLN A 258 -11.59 17.74 8.64
CA GLN A 258 -11.32 18.90 9.46
C GLN A 258 -11.98 20.16 8.90
N PHE A 259 -12.53 20.99 9.79
CA PHE A 259 -13.04 22.32 9.51
C PHE A 259 -12.10 23.35 10.13
N ARG A 260 -11.71 24.34 9.33
CA ARG A 260 -10.69 25.34 9.68
C ARG A 260 -11.15 26.73 9.28
N ASN A 261 -10.61 27.75 9.93
CA ASN A 261 -10.73 29.12 9.44
C ASN A 261 -9.76 29.32 8.26
N ALA A 262 -10.28 29.68 7.09
CA ALA A 262 -9.46 29.99 5.92
C ALA A 262 -8.59 31.24 6.14
N ASP A 263 -9.04 32.15 7.01
CA ASP A 263 -8.31 33.34 7.40
C ASP A 263 -8.39 33.47 8.92
N SER A 264 -7.28 33.20 9.60
CA SER A 264 -7.16 33.31 11.05
C SER A 264 -7.17 34.76 11.54
N THR A 265 -7.11 35.75 10.63
CA THR A 265 -7.04 37.18 10.96
C THR A 265 -8.35 37.94 10.70
N SER A 266 -9.30 37.32 10.00
CA SER A 266 -10.60 37.93 9.69
C SER A 266 -11.57 37.85 10.87
N SER A 267 -12.27 38.96 11.15
CA SER A 267 -13.40 39.00 12.10
C SER A 267 -14.66 38.28 11.61
N ASN A 268 -14.70 37.88 10.33
CA ASN A 268 -15.71 37.00 9.76
C ASN A 268 -14.99 35.76 9.19
N PRO A 269 -14.81 34.71 10.00
CA PRO A 269 -14.08 33.54 9.57
C PRO A 269 -14.80 32.85 8.41
N ASN A 270 -14.15 32.76 7.26
CA ASN A 270 -14.60 31.88 6.19
C ASN A 270 -14.18 30.46 6.57
N ILE A 271 -15.14 29.65 7.01
CA ILE A 271 -14.88 28.25 7.34
C ILE A 271 -14.62 27.49 6.03
N VAL A 272 -13.52 26.74 5.99
CA VAL A 272 -13.21 25.76 4.96
C VAL A 272 -13.24 24.38 5.57
N SER A 273 -13.70 23.41 4.80
CA SER A 273 -13.70 22.00 5.21
C SER A 273 -12.76 21.19 4.32
N ASP A 274 -12.20 20.14 4.88
CA ASP A 274 -11.69 19.03 4.12
C ASP A 274 -12.79 18.47 3.20
N ARG A 275 -12.37 18.04 2.02
CA ARG A 275 -13.25 17.45 1.01
C ARG A 275 -12.46 16.54 0.08
N ILE A 276 -13.15 15.58 -0.53
CA ILE A 276 -12.55 14.61 -1.46
C ILE A 276 -13.38 14.47 -2.73
N ALA A 277 -12.70 14.36 -3.87
CA ALA A 277 -13.32 14.05 -5.15
C ALA A 277 -12.96 12.64 -5.63
N ILE A 278 -13.96 11.80 -5.86
CA ILE A 278 -13.83 10.46 -6.45
C ILE A 278 -14.25 10.57 -7.92
N THR A 279 -13.40 10.14 -8.84
CA THR A 279 -13.72 10.21 -10.28
C THR A 279 -14.54 9.02 -10.77
N GLU A 280 -14.61 7.94 -10.01
CA GLU A 280 -15.42 6.77 -10.30
C GLU A 280 -16.56 6.62 -9.27
N GLU A 281 -16.96 5.38 -8.94
CA GLU A 281 -18.02 5.10 -7.97
C GLU A 281 -17.48 5.18 -6.53
N ALA A 282 -18.33 5.62 -5.61
CA ALA A 282 -18.07 5.55 -4.18
C ALA A 282 -19.10 4.70 -3.44
N GLN A 283 -18.63 3.75 -2.64
CA GLN A 283 -19.44 2.99 -1.69
C GLN A 283 -19.11 3.44 -0.26
N LEU A 284 -20.11 3.95 0.46
CA LEU A 284 -19.98 4.50 1.80
C LEU A 284 -20.65 3.61 2.86
N ASP A 285 -19.92 3.40 3.97
CA ASP A 285 -20.37 2.77 5.21
C ASP A 285 -19.53 3.34 6.38
N GLY A 286 -19.71 2.86 7.60
CA GLY A 286 -18.84 3.19 8.74
C GLY A 286 -19.03 4.61 9.27
N LYS A 287 -17.99 5.15 9.90
CA LYS A 287 -18.05 6.41 10.64
C LYS A 287 -17.55 7.59 9.81
N LEU A 288 -18.24 8.71 9.90
CA LEU A 288 -17.72 10.04 9.55
C LEU A 288 -17.39 10.81 10.84
N GLU A 289 -16.18 11.35 10.94
CA GLU A 289 -15.74 12.16 12.09
C GLU A 289 -15.38 13.56 11.62
N LEU A 290 -16.02 14.57 12.22
CA LEU A 290 -15.83 15.98 11.91
C LEU A 290 -15.09 16.65 13.07
N GLN A 291 -13.89 17.15 12.77
CA GLN A 291 -13.02 17.85 13.70
C GLN A 291 -12.99 19.35 13.35
N PHE A 292 -12.81 20.18 14.35
CA PHE A 292 -12.87 21.63 14.22
C PHE A 292 -11.62 22.23 14.86
N ASP A 293 -10.96 23.16 14.16
CA ASP A 293 -9.90 23.95 14.79
C ASP A 293 -10.49 24.85 15.88
N ASP A 294 -9.63 25.28 16.81
CA ASP A 294 -10.03 26.14 17.92
C ASP A 294 -10.73 27.41 17.41
N GLY A 295 -11.94 27.66 17.93
CA GLY A 295 -12.76 28.82 17.57
C GLY A 295 -13.51 28.68 16.23
N VAL A 296 -13.43 27.52 15.56
CA VAL A 296 -14.25 27.21 14.38
C VAL A 296 -15.60 26.66 14.84
N GLY A 297 -16.67 27.40 14.54
CA GLY A 297 -18.03 26.98 14.83
C GLY A 297 -18.94 27.32 13.66
N PRO A 298 -19.34 26.35 12.83
CA PRO A 298 -20.30 26.58 11.77
C PRO A 298 -21.63 27.08 12.31
N ARG A 299 -22.27 27.97 11.56
CA ARG A 299 -23.60 28.48 11.93
C ARG A 299 -24.67 27.46 11.58
N SER A 300 -25.74 27.42 12.37
CA SER A 300 -26.93 26.64 12.03
C SER A 300 -27.41 27.00 10.61
N GLY A 301 -27.64 25.99 9.79
CA GLY A 301 -28.03 26.09 8.39
C GLY A 301 -26.87 26.17 7.41
N GLU A 302 -25.62 26.33 7.85
CA GLU A 302 -24.46 26.27 6.95
C GLU A 302 -24.27 24.87 6.38
N GLU A 303 -23.95 24.80 5.08
CA GLU A 303 -23.77 23.57 4.34
C GLU A 303 -22.37 23.50 3.71
N PHE A 304 -21.74 22.33 3.79
CA PHE A 304 -20.42 22.08 3.21
C PHE A 304 -20.46 20.79 2.38
N THR A 305 -20.07 20.86 1.11
CA THR A 305 -19.84 19.66 0.30
C THR A 305 -18.51 19.04 0.70
N ILE A 306 -18.59 17.83 1.25
CA ILE A 306 -17.43 17.12 1.81
C ILE A 306 -16.93 15.97 0.92
N PHE A 307 -17.79 15.49 0.02
CA PHE A 307 -17.51 14.30 -0.78
C PHE A 307 -18.25 14.40 -2.10
N THR A 308 -17.57 14.09 -3.21
CA THR A 308 -18.20 13.98 -4.54
C THR A 308 -17.76 12.71 -5.24
N ALA A 309 -18.65 12.04 -5.98
CA ALA A 309 -18.32 10.90 -6.83
C ALA A 309 -18.94 11.07 -8.22
N ALA A 310 -18.14 11.00 -9.29
CA ALA A 310 -18.63 11.27 -10.63
C ALA A 310 -19.54 10.17 -11.18
N ASN A 311 -19.30 8.90 -10.81
CA ASN A 311 -20.07 7.76 -11.29
C ASN A 311 -21.09 7.23 -10.28
N GLY A 312 -21.35 7.98 -9.20
CA GLY A 312 -22.40 7.67 -8.25
C GLY A 312 -21.90 7.40 -6.85
N ILE A 313 -22.81 7.58 -5.88
CA ILE A 313 -22.62 7.22 -4.48
C ILE A 313 -23.63 6.13 -4.12
N SER A 314 -23.13 5.01 -3.60
CA SER A 314 -23.92 3.95 -2.99
C SER A 314 -23.65 3.87 -1.49
N GLY A 315 -24.65 3.46 -0.71
CA GLY A 315 -24.55 3.41 0.75
C GLY A 315 -24.61 4.78 1.43
N ARG A 316 -24.30 4.81 2.73
CA ARG A 316 -24.31 5.99 3.61
C ARG A 316 -23.34 5.76 4.77
N PHE A 317 -22.80 6.82 5.36
CA PHE A 317 -22.11 6.70 6.65
C PHE A 317 -23.13 6.20 7.68
N SER A 318 -22.78 5.16 8.42
CA SER A 318 -23.65 4.54 9.42
C SER A 318 -23.74 5.39 10.69
N SER A 319 -22.73 6.23 10.95
CA SER A 319 -22.72 7.19 12.04
C SER A 319 -21.91 8.44 11.68
N VAL A 320 -22.25 9.56 12.33
CA VAL A 320 -21.50 10.81 12.27
C VAL A 320 -21.19 11.27 13.69
N ASP A 321 -19.95 11.70 13.90
CA ASP A 321 -19.46 12.29 15.15
C ASP A 321 -18.94 13.68 14.82
N SER A 322 -19.43 14.68 15.53
CA SER A 322 -19.18 16.09 15.24
C SER A 322 -18.90 16.84 16.52
N GLN A 323 -17.70 17.40 16.63
CA GLN A 323 -17.33 18.26 17.75
C GLN A 323 -17.96 19.67 17.64
N GLY A 324 -18.41 20.05 16.43
CA GLY A 324 -19.02 21.35 16.12
C GLY A 324 -20.53 21.42 16.37
N GLY A 325 -21.11 20.39 17.01
CA GLY A 325 -22.55 20.32 17.30
C GLY A 325 -23.34 19.40 16.36
N PRO A 326 -24.69 19.39 16.48
CA PRO A 326 -25.56 18.54 15.69
C PRO A 326 -25.44 18.81 14.20
N VAL A 327 -25.42 17.74 13.40
CA VAL A 327 -25.32 17.81 11.95
C VAL A 327 -26.31 16.88 11.28
N GLN A 328 -26.71 17.25 10.07
CA GLN A 328 -27.45 16.42 9.15
C GLN A 328 -26.61 16.16 7.90
N LEU A 329 -26.52 14.89 7.50
CA LEU A 329 -25.94 14.51 6.21
C LEU A 329 -27.01 14.53 5.13
N ILE A 330 -26.71 15.24 4.03
CA ILE A 330 -27.56 15.33 2.85
C ILE A 330 -26.86 14.55 1.74
N TYR A 331 -27.54 13.53 1.24
CA TYR A 331 -27.03 12.65 0.18
C TYR A 331 -27.74 12.96 -1.13
N SER A 332 -26.96 13.10 -2.19
CA SER A 332 -27.44 13.00 -3.58
C SER A 332 -26.77 11.81 -4.27
N ASN A 333 -27.05 11.63 -5.57
CA ASN A 333 -26.36 10.60 -6.35
C ASN A 333 -24.87 10.92 -6.56
N SER A 334 -24.45 12.18 -6.46
CA SER A 334 -23.09 12.61 -6.84
C SER A 334 -22.32 13.30 -5.72
N ASP A 335 -22.98 13.67 -4.61
CA ASP A 335 -22.32 14.36 -3.50
C ASP A 335 -22.91 14.01 -2.13
N VAL A 336 -22.09 14.25 -1.10
CA VAL A 336 -22.50 14.28 0.31
C VAL A 336 -22.19 15.65 0.87
N LYS A 337 -23.19 16.25 1.51
CA LYS A 337 -23.05 17.52 2.22
C LYS A 337 -23.31 17.33 3.72
N VAL A 338 -22.60 18.13 4.52
CA VAL A 338 -22.88 18.31 5.94
C VAL A 338 -23.64 19.61 6.10
N ARG A 339 -24.79 19.56 6.78
CA ARG A 339 -25.55 20.74 7.21
C ARG A 339 -25.56 20.81 8.73
N PHE A 340 -25.22 21.96 9.29
CA PHE A 340 -25.28 22.20 10.75
C PHE A 340 -26.70 22.60 11.17
N THR A 341 -27.19 22.12 12.32
CA THR A 341 -28.60 22.28 12.74
C THR A 341 -28.78 22.83 14.13
#